data_AF-A0A257LYW1-F1
#
_entry.id   AF-A0A257LYW1-F1
#
_cell.length_a   1.000
_cell.length_b   1.000
_cell.length_c   1.000
_cell.angle_alpha   90.00
_cell.angle_beta   90.00
_cell.angle_gamma   90.00
#
_symmetry.space_group_name_H-M   'P 1'
#
loop_
_entity.id
_entity.type
_entity.pdbx_description
1 polymer ?
#
loop_
_entity_poly.entity_id
_entity_poly.type
_entity_poly.pdbx_seq_one_letter_code
_entity_poly.pdbx_strand_id
1 'polypeptide(L)'
;MDPMLALSRFIYLCVIVTGPVAWVLVVIFKRRSSRAYDGIVESSSEEILEEMEREFTPVRRTTIRTQTEYLPFLFECIRENIDSGFEDPQMISLLERIQIHGPDQERGAMFTVVSGARRSDLHLRWVRDSCDRILLKIQGAPNVIRALRDHQKRIPRAVT
;
A
#
# COMPACT_ATOMS: atom_id res chain seq x y z
N MET A 1 -19.04 76.27 21.57
CA MET A 1 -18.10 75.13 21.55
C MET A 1 -17.87 74.78 20.09
N ASP A 2 -16.63 74.87 19.61
CA ASP A 2 -16.35 74.85 18.17
C ASP A 2 -16.64 73.47 17.53
N PRO A 3 -17.48 73.42 16.47
CA PRO A 3 -17.93 72.17 15.86
C PRO A 3 -16.77 71.35 15.25
N MET A 4 -15.67 72.01 14.89
CA MET A 4 -14.46 71.37 14.37
C MET A 4 -13.73 70.53 15.43
N LEU A 5 -13.84 70.91 16.71
CA LEU A 5 -13.18 70.22 17.83
C LEU A 5 -13.96 68.97 18.29
N ALA A 6 -15.29 68.99 18.09
CA ALA A 6 -16.14 67.82 18.32
C ALA A 6 -15.91 66.74 17.25
N LEU A 7 -15.73 67.15 15.98
CA LEU A 7 -15.52 66.23 14.87
C LEU A 7 -14.15 65.54 14.93
N SER A 8 -13.09 66.27 15.31
CA SER A 8 -11.75 65.70 15.48
C SER A 8 -11.68 64.71 16.65
N ARG A 9 -12.36 65.00 17.77
CA ARG A 9 -12.49 64.07 18.90
C ARG A 9 -13.26 62.81 18.52
N PHE A 10 -14.32 62.93 17.72
CA PHE A 10 -15.10 61.78 17.26
C PHE A 10 -14.28 60.85 16.36
N ILE A 11 -13.49 61.41 15.43
CA ILE A 11 -12.60 60.62 14.56
C ILE A 11 -11.51 59.92 15.38
N TYR A 12 -10.92 60.60 16.35
CA TYR A 12 -9.89 60.01 17.23
C TYR A 12 -10.44 58.84 18.04
N LEU A 13 -11.67 58.99 18.57
CA LEU A 13 -12.37 57.95 19.31
C LEU A 13 -12.73 56.75 18.40
N CYS A 14 -13.18 57.01 17.17
CA CYS A 14 -13.44 55.97 16.18
C CYS A 14 -12.18 55.18 15.86
N VAL A 15 -11.03 55.80 15.61
CA VAL A 15 -9.79 55.10 15.26
C VAL A 15 -9.24 54.28 16.43
N ILE A 16 -9.29 54.82 17.66
CA ILE A 16 -8.83 54.10 18.86
C ILE A 16 -9.72 52.90 19.17
N VAL A 17 -11.03 52.97 18.89
CA VAL A 17 -11.95 51.86 19.17
C VAL A 17 -11.96 50.83 18.04
N THR A 18 -11.90 51.28 16.78
CA THR A 18 -11.95 50.37 15.62
C THR A 18 -10.63 49.65 15.35
N GLY A 19 -9.48 50.28 15.65
CA GLY A 19 -8.16 49.66 15.48
C GLY A 19 -7.97 48.35 16.26
N PRO A 20 -8.20 48.33 17.59
CA PRO A 20 -8.09 47.10 18.38
C PRO A 20 -9.12 46.06 17.97
N VAL A 21 -10.34 46.47 17.63
CA VAL A 21 -11.40 45.55 17.19
C VAL A 21 -11.02 44.88 15.87
N ALA A 22 -10.49 45.64 14.91
CA ALA A 22 -9.99 45.09 13.65
C ALA A 22 -8.79 44.16 13.88
N TRP A 23 -7.87 44.51 14.78
CA TRP A 23 -6.73 43.66 15.13
C TRP A 23 -7.16 42.34 15.79
N VAL A 24 -8.09 42.38 16.73
CA VAL A 24 -8.67 41.19 17.37
C VAL A 24 -9.38 40.32 16.33
N LEU A 25 -10.15 40.91 15.42
CA LEU A 25 -10.80 40.19 14.32
C LEU A 25 -9.78 39.48 13.44
N VAL A 26 -8.69 40.15 13.03
CA VAL A 26 -7.63 39.55 12.21
C VAL A 26 -6.92 38.42 12.96
N VAL A 27 -6.63 38.57 14.26
CA VAL A 27 -5.99 37.52 15.07
C VAL A 27 -6.90 36.30 15.22
N ILE A 28 -8.21 36.51 15.45
CA ILE A 28 -9.19 35.43 15.53
C ILE A 28 -9.32 34.73 14.17
N PHE A 29 -9.38 35.49 13.07
CA PHE A 29 -9.48 34.94 11.72
C PHE A 29 -8.23 34.14 11.35
N LYS A 30 -7.03 34.66 11.66
CA LYS A 30 -5.77 33.95 11.42
C LYS A 30 -5.68 32.66 12.25
N ARG A 31 -6.09 32.69 13.52
CA ARG A 31 -6.16 31.47 14.36
C ARG A 31 -7.17 30.44 13.84
N ARG A 32 -8.30 30.89 13.28
CA ARG A 32 -9.29 30.00 12.65
C ARG A 32 -8.78 29.43 11.32
N SER A 33 -8.13 30.24 10.49
CA SER A 33 -7.58 29.80 9.21
C SER A 33 -6.39 28.85 9.36
N SER A 34 -5.51 29.02 10.35
CA SER A 34 -4.46 28.02 10.62
C SER A 34 -5.03 26.67 11.04
N ARG A 35 -6.10 26.64 11.86
CA ARG A 35 -6.79 25.38 12.20
C ARG A 35 -7.52 24.75 11.01
N ALA A 36 -7.99 25.56 10.06
CA ALA A 36 -8.63 25.06 8.84
C ALA A 36 -7.61 24.63 7.77
N TYR A 37 -6.40 25.21 7.76
CA TYR A 37 -5.35 24.82 6.82
C TYR A 37 -4.69 23.49 7.21
N ASP A 38 -4.62 23.16 8.50
CA ASP A 38 -4.20 21.82 8.94
C ASP A 38 -5.30 20.77 8.64
N GLY A 39 -6.58 21.13 8.77
CA GLY A 39 -7.69 20.19 8.57
C GLY A 39 -8.10 19.88 7.11
N ILE A 40 -7.60 20.62 6.11
CA ILE A 40 -7.95 20.40 4.69
C ILE A 40 -6.87 19.56 3.96
N VAL A 41 -5.67 19.43 4.54
CA VAL A 41 -4.59 18.60 3.96
C VAL A 41 -4.50 17.22 4.59
N GLU A 42 -5.08 17.02 5.78
CA GLU A 42 -5.09 15.71 6.48
C GLU A 42 -6.23 14.77 6.07
N SER A 43 -7.15 15.17 5.17
CA SER A 43 -8.15 14.26 4.58
C SER A 43 -7.60 13.38 3.45
N SER A 44 -6.29 13.15 3.37
CA SER A 44 -5.66 12.54 2.18
C SER A 44 -4.67 11.41 2.48
N SER A 45 -4.36 11.07 3.73
CA SER A 45 -3.46 9.95 4.00
C SER A 45 -4.06 8.91 4.93
N GLU A 46 -4.66 9.31 6.05
CA GLU A 46 -5.28 8.34 6.96
C GLU A 46 -6.58 7.78 6.39
N GLU A 47 -7.41 8.62 5.78
CA GLU A 47 -8.63 8.18 5.09
C GLU A 47 -8.31 7.30 3.86
N ILE A 48 -7.26 7.64 3.10
CA ILE A 48 -6.78 6.78 1.99
C ILE A 48 -6.19 5.47 2.51
N LEU A 49 -5.45 5.49 3.62
CA LEU A 49 -4.92 4.27 4.24
C LEU A 49 -6.04 3.39 4.79
N GLU A 50 -7.08 3.97 5.39
CA GLU A 50 -8.24 3.24 5.90
C GLU A 50 -9.09 2.68 4.75
N GLU A 51 -9.31 3.44 3.67
CA GLU A 51 -9.91 2.94 2.43
C GLU A 51 -9.07 1.81 1.81
N MET A 52 -7.75 1.95 1.77
CA MET A 52 -6.84 0.92 1.26
C MET A 52 -6.81 -0.33 2.15
N GLU A 53 -6.83 -0.21 3.49
CA GLU A 53 -6.92 -1.36 4.40
C GLU A 53 -8.28 -2.06 4.33
N ARG A 54 -9.33 -1.30 3.99
CA ARG A 54 -10.67 -1.83 3.78
C ARG A 54 -10.78 -2.59 2.46
N GLU A 55 -10.17 -2.09 1.39
CA GLU A 55 -10.22 -2.70 0.05
C GLU A 55 -9.15 -3.76 -0.21
N PHE A 56 -7.96 -3.66 0.41
CA PHE A 56 -6.83 -4.55 0.15
C PHE A 56 -6.45 -5.41 1.37
N THR A 57 -6.12 -6.67 1.08
CA THR A 57 -5.66 -7.60 2.12
C THR A 57 -4.20 -7.32 2.51
N PRO A 58 -3.82 -7.35 3.80
CA PRO A 58 -2.43 -7.11 4.22
C PRO A 58 -1.48 -8.13 3.59
N VAL A 59 -0.39 -7.64 3.01
CA VAL A 59 0.49 -8.45 2.20
C VAL A 59 1.62 -9.06 3.04
N ARG A 60 1.83 -10.38 2.95
CA ARG A 60 2.93 -11.10 3.63
C ARG A 60 3.94 -11.64 2.64
N ARG A 61 5.16 -11.92 3.11
CA ARG A 61 6.27 -12.43 2.30
C ARG A 61 6.73 -13.81 2.78
N THR A 62 7.08 -14.67 1.84
CA THR A 62 7.79 -15.94 2.08
C THR A 62 8.85 -16.17 1.01
N THR A 63 9.80 -17.05 1.30
CA THR A 63 10.86 -17.43 0.36
C THR A 63 11.03 -18.94 0.38
N ILE A 64 10.89 -19.56 -0.78
CA ILE A 64 10.95 -21.00 -0.97
C ILE A 64 12.11 -21.31 -1.90
N ARG A 65 12.94 -22.27 -1.49
CA ARG A 65 13.98 -22.86 -2.34
C ARG A 65 13.50 -24.23 -2.79
N THR A 66 13.41 -24.44 -4.09
CA THR A 66 12.87 -25.67 -4.66
C THR A 66 13.53 -26.00 -6.00
N GLN A 67 13.36 -27.23 -6.49
CA GLN A 67 13.68 -27.57 -7.89
C GLN A 67 12.50 -27.19 -8.81
N THR A 68 12.78 -27.04 -10.09
CA THR A 68 11.80 -26.79 -11.17
C THR A 68 10.64 -27.78 -11.16
N GLU A 69 10.92 -29.05 -10.89
CA GLU A 69 9.95 -30.16 -10.85
C GLU A 69 8.84 -29.95 -9.81
N TYR A 70 9.13 -29.23 -8.73
CA TYR A 70 8.17 -28.99 -7.64
C TYR A 70 7.39 -27.68 -7.78
N LEU A 71 7.70 -26.85 -8.78
CA LEU A 71 6.99 -25.58 -9.02
C LEU A 71 5.49 -25.77 -9.30
N PRO A 72 5.05 -26.75 -10.11
CA PRO A 72 3.63 -26.97 -10.34
C PRO A 72 2.86 -27.17 -9.03
N PHE A 73 3.40 -27.96 -8.09
CA PHE A 73 2.77 -28.19 -6.78
C PHE A 73 2.70 -26.91 -5.93
N LEU A 74 3.70 -26.05 -6.00
CA LEU A 74 3.66 -24.75 -5.31
C LEU A 74 2.60 -23.83 -5.91
N PHE A 75 2.45 -23.82 -7.23
CA PHE A 75 1.45 -22.99 -7.92
C PHE A 75 0.03 -23.53 -7.72
N GLU A 76 -0.15 -24.84 -7.68
CA GLU A 76 -1.41 -25.45 -7.26
C GLU A 76 -1.79 -25.07 -5.82
N CYS A 77 -0.82 -25.11 -4.89
CA CYS A 77 -1.07 -24.65 -3.52
C CYS A 77 -1.49 -23.17 -3.46
N ILE A 78 -0.92 -22.31 -4.32
CA ILE A 78 -1.35 -20.91 -4.44
C ILE A 78 -2.78 -20.83 -4.98
N ARG A 79 -3.08 -21.57 -6.05
CA ARG A 79 -4.39 -21.59 -6.72
C ARG A 79 -5.49 -22.06 -5.78
N GLU A 80 -5.27 -23.12 -5.00
CA GLU A 80 -6.23 -23.63 -4.01
C GLU A 80 -6.57 -22.63 -2.90
N ASN A 81 -5.72 -21.62 -2.68
CA ASN A 81 -5.89 -20.62 -1.62
C ASN A 81 -6.31 -19.23 -2.14
N ILE A 82 -6.68 -19.17 -3.43
CA ILE A 82 -7.13 -17.96 -4.13
C ILE A 82 -8.52 -18.25 -4.72
N ASP A 83 -9.41 -17.26 -4.65
CA ASP A 83 -10.77 -17.38 -5.18
C ASP A 83 -10.81 -17.16 -6.70
N SER A 84 -9.99 -16.24 -7.22
CA SER A 84 -9.84 -15.98 -8.67
C SER A 84 -8.59 -15.15 -9.00
N GLY A 85 -8.19 -15.15 -10.27
CA GLY A 85 -7.13 -14.26 -10.80
C GLY A 85 -5.74 -14.90 -10.88
N PHE A 86 -5.65 -16.20 -10.60
CA PHE A 86 -4.46 -17.03 -10.81
C PHE A 86 -4.87 -18.37 -11.43
N GLU A 87 -5.21 -18.35 -12.73
CA GLU A 87 -5.80 -19.48 -13.47
C GLU A 87 -4.76 -20.33 -14.22
N ASP A 88 -5.15 -21.50 -14.72
CA ASP A 88 -4.28 -22.45 -15.43
C ASP A 88 -3.45 -21.83 -16.57
N PRO A 89 -4.00 -20.97 -17.46
CA PRO A 89 -3.21 -20.37 -18.53
C PRO A 89 -2.07 -19.47 -17.99
N GLN A 90 -2.32 -18.78 -16.87
CA GLN A 90 -1.33 -17.91 -16.23
C GLN A 90 -0.26 -18.74 -15.53
N MET A 91 -0.67 -19.85 -14.89
CA MET A 91 0.24 -20.81 -14.27
C MET A 91 1.17 -21.44 -15.31
N ILE A 92 0.63 -21.95 -16.42
CA ILE A 92 1.41 -22.58 -17.50
C ILE A 92 2.40 -21.57 -18.09
N SER A 93 1.94 -20.36 -18.41
CA SER A 93 2.80 -19.29 -18.92
C SER A 93 3.92 -18.94 -17.93
N LEU A 94 3.63 -18.93 -16.63
CA LEU A 94 4.64 -18.67 -15.61
C LEU A 94 5.68 -19.80 -15.51
N LEU A 95 5.24 -21.06 -15.57
CA LEU A 95 6.13 -22.22 -15.58
C LEU A 95 7.06 -22.19 -16.79
N GLU A 96 6.54 -21.95 -17.99
CA GLU A 96 7.34 -21.81 -19.22
C GLU A 96 8.36 -20.68 -19.10
N ARG A 97 7.92 -19.51 -18.61
CA ARG A 97 8.82 -18.36 -18.37
C ARG A 97 9.93 -18.68 -17.40
N ILE A 98 9.68 -19.50 -16.38
CA ILE A 98 10.70 -19.91 -15.41
C ILE A 98 11.66 -20.94 -16.02
N GLN A 99 11.17 -21.87 -16.83
CA GLN A 99 11.97 -22.92 -17.47
C GLN A 99 12.94 -22.37 -18.53
N ILE A 100 12.49 -21.41 -19.34
CA ILE A 100 13.29 -20.79 -20.42
C ILE A 100 14.32 -19.80 -19.84
N HIS A 101 14.16 -19.39 -18.59
CA HIS A 101 14.97 -18.36 -17.98
C HIS A 101 16.38 -18.86 -17.62
N GLY A 102 17.40 -18.05 -17.95
CA GLY A 102 18.81 -18.35 -17.68
C GLY A 102 19.22 -18.23 -16.20
N PRO A 103 20.43 -18.71 -15.85
CA PRO A 103 20.93 -18.66 -14.48
C PRO A 103 21.21 -17.22 -14.01
N ASP A 104 21.13 -17.00 -12.70
CA ASP A 104 21.52 -15.80 -11.93
C ASP A 104 20.81 -14.48 -12.25
N GLN A 105 19.76 -14.51 -13.08
CA GLN A 105 18.91 -13.34 -13.31
C GLN A 105 17.68 -13.37 -12.38
N GLU A 106 17.35 -12.23 -11.76
CA GLU A 106 16.09 -12.07 -11.01
C GLU A 106 14.98 -11.65 -11.98
N ARG A 107 13.88 -12.39 -11.96
CA ARG A 107 12.65 -12.04 -12.69
C ARG A 107 11.48 -11.97 -11.75
N GLY A 108 10.42 -11.31 -12.20
CA GLY A 108 9.18 -11.28 -11.46
C GLY A 108 7.95 -11.21 -12.34
N ALA A 109 6.82 -11.50 -11.71
CA ALA A 109 5.48 -11.35 -12.24
C ALA A 109 4.57 -10.87 -11.09
N MET A 110 3.56 -10.09 -11.43
CA MET A 110 2.54 -9.63 -10.50
C MET A 110 1.18 -10.02 -11.08
N PHE A 111 0.35 -10.60 -10.24
CA PHE A 111 -1.01 -11.01 -10.59
C PHE A 111 -1.97 -10.39 -9.59
N THR A 112 -3.04 -9.75 -10.05
CA THR A 112 -4.11 -9.28 -9.17
C THR A 112 -5.06 -10.44 -8.93
N VAL A 113 -5.20 -10.81 -7.66
CA VAL A 113 -5.93 -12.00 -7.21
C VAL A 113 -7.00 -11.62 -6.20
N VAL A 114 -8.02 -12.45 -6.06
CA VAL A 114 -9.04 -12.33 -5.01
C VAL A 114 -8.82 -13.42 -3.98
N SER A 115 -8.70 -13.07 -2.70
CA SER A 115 -8.55 -14.04 -1.60
C SER A 115 -9.41 -13.61 -0.42
N GLY A 116 -10.35 -14.47 -0.03
CA GLY A 116 -11.31 -14.15 1.03
C GLY A 116 -12.22 -13.00 0.68
N ALA A 117 -12.71 -12.96 -0.58
CA ALA A 117 -13.56 -11.89 -1.13
C ALA A 117 -12.92 -10.48 -1.20
N ARG A 118 -11.60 -10.36 -0.97
CA ARG A 118 -10.85 -9.10 -1.09
C ARG A 118 -9.79 -9.19 -2.18
N ARG A 119 -9.55 -8.06 -2.86
CA ARG A 119 -8.48 -7.97 -3.86
C ARG A 119 -7.12 -7.89 -3.16
N SER A 120 -6.14 -8.55 -3.75
CA SER A 120 -4.75 -8.57 -3.29
C SER A 120 -3.84 -8.76 -4.49
N ASP A 121 -2.64 -8.23 -4.44
CA ASP A 121 -1.63 -8.53 -5.45
C ASP A 121 -0.74 -9.69 -4.99
N LEU A 122 -0.54 -10.65 -5.89
CA LEU A 122 0.40 -11.75 -5.77
C LEU A 122 1.64 -11.42 -6.59
N HIS A 123 2.72 -11.08 -5.89
CA HIS A 123 4.03 -10.84 -6.49
C HIS A 123 4.88 -12.10 -6.35
N LEU A 124 5.35 -12.59 -7.49
CA LEU A 124 6.25 -13.72 -7.60
C LEU A 124 7.57 -13.20 -8.16
N ARG A 125 8.66 -13.40 -7.43
CA ARG A 125 10.02 -13.14 -7.92
C ARG A 125 10.83 -14.41 -7.83
N TRP A 126 11.54 -14.75 -8.90
CA TRP A 126 12.36 -15.95 -8.93
C TRP A 126 13.76 -15.66 -9.43
N VAL A 127 14.70 -16.44 -8.92
CA VAL A 127 16.08 -16.54 -9.39
C VAL A 127 16.37 -18.01 -9.60
N ARG A 128 16.93 -18.37 -10.76
CA ARG A 128 17.37 -19.72 -11.08
C ARG A 128 18.88 -19.81 -10.91
N ASP A 129 19.35 -20.83 -10.20
CA ASP A 129 20.75 -21.15 -10.03
C ASP A 129 21.25 -22.04 -11.18
N SER A 130 22.56 -22.09 -11.36
CA SER A 130 23.31 -22.98 -12.25
C SER A 130 22.95 -24.47 -12.10
N CYS A 131 22.55 -24.93 -10.90
CA CYS A 131 22.15 -26.31 -10.63
C CYS A 131 20.64 -26.56 -10.76
N ASP A 132 19.92 -25.72 -11.52
CA ASP A 132 18.46 -25.78 -11.71
C ASP A 132 17.62 -25.60 -10.43
N ARG A 133 18.24 -25.02 -9.39
CA ARG A 133 17.55 -24.66 -8.15
C ARG A 133 16.89 -23.31 -8.31
N ILE A 134 15.69 -23.16 -7.78
CA ILE A 134 14.90 -21.94 -7.89
C ILE A 134 14.66 -21.36 -6.52
N LEU A 135 15.06 -20.10 -6.37
CA LEU A 135 14.71 -19.26 -5.23
C LEU A 135 13.46 -18.46 -5.60
N LEU A 136 12.31 -18.87 -5.09
CA LEU A 136 11.02 -18.21 -5.31
C LEU A 136 10.66 -17.35 -4.09
N LYS A 137 10.66 -16.03 -4.26
CA LYS A 137 10.18 -15.04 -3.29
C LYS A 137 8.72 -14.72 -3.63
N ILE A 138 7.81 -15.04 -2.72
CA ILE A 138 6.36 -14.89 -2.92
C ILE A 138 5.87 -13.83 -1.94
N GLN A 139 5.09 -12.89 -2.44
CA GLN A 139 4.45 -11.86 -1.65
C GLN A 139 2.97 -11.80 -2.03
N GLY A 140 2.06 -11.91 -1.06
CA GLY A 140 0.62 -11.91 -1.34
C GLY A 140 -0.24 -12.05 -0.09
N ALA A 141 -1.50 -12.45 -0.30
CA ALA A 141 -2.49 -12.58 0.77
C ALA A 141 -2.02 -13.50 1.91
N PRO A 142 -2.38 -13.23 3.18
CA PRO A 142 -1.90 -13.99 4.33
C PRO A 142 -2.25 -15.48 4.27
N ASN A 143 -3.41 -15.82 3.72
CA ASN A 143 -3.88 -17.21 3.59
C ASN A 143 -2.96 -18.01 2.67
N VAL A 144 -2.66 -17.46 1.49
CA VAL A 144 -1.71 -18.03 0.53
C VAL A 144 -0.32 -18.21 1.17
N ILE A 145 0.18 -17.19 1.87
CA ILE A 145 1.51 -17.23 2.48
C ILE A 145 1.59 -18.25 3.63
N ARG A 146 0.50 -18.43 4.41
CA ARG A 146 0.43 -19.46 5.45
C ARG A 146 0.40 -20.85 4.83
N ALA A 147 -0.45 -21.07 3.83
CA ALA A 147 -0.56 -22.35 3.12
C ALA A 147 0.78 -22.75 2.51
N LEU A 148 1.47 -21.83 1.82
CA LEU A 148 2.79 -22.04 1.26
C LEU A 148 3.85 -22.39 2.33
N ARG A 149 3.81 -21.75 3.49
CA ARG A 149 4.72 -22.04 4.61
C ARG A 149 4.49 -23.43 5.18
N ASP A 150 3.23 -23.85 5.27
CA ASP A 150 2.89 -25.19 5.75
C ASP A 150 3.21 -26.27 4.70
N HIS A 151 2.98 -25.97 3.42
CA HIS A 151 3.37 -26.83 2.31
C HIS A 151 4.90 -26.96 2.21
N GLN A 152 5.66 -25.89 2.46
CA GLN A 152 7.13 -25.93 2.50
C GLN A 152 7.67 -26.90 3.58
N LYS A 153 6.95 -27.12 4.68
CA LYS A 153 7.34 -28.13 5.68
C LYS A 153 7.16 -29.56 5.18
N ARG A 154 6.29 -29.77 4.19
CA ARG A 154 5.97 -31.08 3.62
C ARG A 154 6.82 -31.44 2.41
N ILE A 155 7.33 -30.43 1.68
CA ILE A 155 8.27 -30.67 0.57
C ILE A 155 9.59 -31.18 1.15
N PRO A 156 10.15 -32.30 0.64
CA PRO A 156 11.48 -32.73 1.03
C PRO A 156 12.46 -31.59 0.75
N ARG A 157 13.15 -31.10 1.80
CA ARG A 157 14.19 -30.09 1.63
C ARG A 157 15.21 -30.68 0.66
N ALA A 158 15.47 -29.99 -0.45
CA ALA A 158 16.58 -30.33 -1.34
C ALA A 158 17.83 -30.43 -0.47
N VAL A 159 18.33 -31.65 -0.33
CA VAL A 159 19.46 -31.96 0.54
C VAL A 159 20.64 -31.13 0.03
N THR A 160 21.18 -30.31 0.94
CA THR A 160 22.39 -29.52 0.74
C THR A 160 23.54 -30.40 0.31
#